data_AF-A0A0J6VHW5-F1
#
_entry.id   AF-A0A0J6VHW5-F1
#
_cell.length_a   1.000
_cell.length_b   1.000
_cell.length_c   1.000
_cell.angle_alpha   90.00
_cell.angle_beta   90.00
_cell.angle_gamma   90.00
#
_symmetry.space_group_name_H-M   'P 1'
#
loop_
_entity.id
_entity.type
_entity.pdbx_description
1 polymer ?
#
loop_
_entity_poly.entity_id
_entity_poly.type
_entity_poly.pdbx_seq_one_letter_code
_entity_poly.pdbx_strand_id
1 'polypeptide(L)'
;MASPFFGDAEPTHFDDVVGAEVTIDGMLVIADLLHLVDFPLALGIRPNIPYEDQRKIVWEQVTRDLTAQGILTAFGDPHPEVAAMVDALSRPDRTLDCRWWRRDVGGKMVRFVVCRKRPR
;
A
#
# COMPACT_ATOMS: atom_id res chain seq x y z
N MET A 1 -37.16 25.34 -13.47
CA MET A 1 -35.70 25.20 -13.59
C MET A 1 -35.18 24.46 -12.36
N ALA A 2 -34.16 23.63 -12.57
CA ALA A 2 -33.41 22.81 -11.61
C ALA A 2 -34.06 21.48 -11.17
N SER A 3 -33.90 20.47 -12.03
CA SER A 3 -33.84 19.07 -11.62
C SER A 3 -32.54 18.85 -10.83
N PRO A 4 -32.54 18.07 -9.73
CA PRO A 4 -31.29 17.68 -9.10
C PRO A 4 -30.65 16.59 -9.97
N PHE A 5 -29.53 16.91 -10.60
CA PHE A 5 -28.59 15.91 -11.11
C PHE A 5 -27.94 15.23 -9.89
N PHE A 6 -28.62 14.24 -9.32
CA PHE A 6 -27.91 13.17 -8.64
C PHE A 6 -27.18 12.43 -9.75
N GLY A 7 -25.89 12.72 -9.89
CA GLY A 7 -25.01 11.86 -10.66
C GLY A 7 -25.00 10.51 -9.97
N ASP A 8 -25.55 9.50 -10.65
CA ASP A 8 -25.22 8.10 -10.44
C ASP A 8 -23.72 7.94 -10.67
N ALA A 9 -22.90 8.30 -9.67
CA ALA A 9 -21.61 7.67 -9.54
C ALA A 9 -21.92 6.24 -9.09
N GLU A 10 -21.73 5.27 -9.98
CA GLU A 10 -21.87 3.87 -9.62
C GLU A 10 -21.18 3.61 -8.28
N PRO A 11 -21.84 2.93 -7.33
CA PRO A 11 -21.16 2.51 -6.12
C PRO A 11 -20.17 1.45 -6.58
N THR A 12 -18.93 1.86 -6.80
CA THR A 12 -17.81 0.94 -6.86
C THR A 12 -17.67 0.39 -5.44
N HIS A 13 -18.46 -0.64 -5.16
CA HIS A 13 -18.50 -1.35 -3.89
C HIS A 13 -17.20 -2.17 -3.78
N PHE A 14 -16.09 -1.46 -3.61
CA PHE A 14 -14.80 -2.00 -3.21
C PHE A 14 -14.78 -2.00 -1.67
N ASP A 15 -15.39 -3.01 -1.06
CA ASP A 15 -15.69 -3.02 0.38
C ASP A 15 -15.27 -4.33 1.08
N ASP A 16 -14.49 -5.19 0.41
CA ASP A 16 -14.10 -6.48 1.00
C ASP A 16 -12.78 -6.39 1.81
N VAL A 17 -11.89 -5.46 1.47
CA VAL A 17 -10.60 -5.22 2.13
C VAL A 17 -10.49 -3.75 2.55
N VAL A 18 -10.86 -3.48 3.79
CA VAL A 18 -10.73 -2.15 4.43
C VAL A 18 -9.32 -1.85 4.97
N GLY A 19 -8.43 -2.83 4.98
CA GLY A 19 -7.03 -2.65 5.36
C GLY A 19 -6.22 -3.93 5.22
N ALA A 20 -4.94 -3.78 4.87
CA ALA A 20 -3.98 -4.87 4.78
C ALA A 20 -2.75 -4.57 5.65
N GLU A 21 -2.32 -5.57 6.41
CA GLU A 21 -1.06 -5.51 7.15
C GLU A 21 0.00 -6.28 6.36
N VAL A 22 1.09 -5.60 6.00
CA VAL A 22 2.20 -6.18 5.27
C VAL A 22 3.52 -5.83 5.92
N THR A 23 4.49 -6.72 5.79
CA THR A 23 5.88 -6.43 6.14
C THR A 23 6.49 -5.45 5.12
N ILE A 24 7.63 -4.83 5.47
CA ILE A 24 8.34 -3.94 4.54
C ILE A 24 8.73 -4.68 3.27
N ASP A 25 9.19 -5.93 3.38
CA ASP A 25 9.53 -6.75 2.21
C ASP A 25 8.29 -7.08 1.37
N GLY A 26 7.15 -7.38 2.01
CA GLY A 26 5.88 -7.58 1.30
C GLY A 26 5.43 -6.33 0.54
N MET A 27 5.56 -5.15 1.15
CA MET A 27 5.31 -3.88 0.49
C MET A 27 6.21 -3.65 -0.73
N LEU A 28 7.50 -4.04 -0.65
CA LEU A 28 8.42 -3.95 -1.78
C LEU A 28 8.04 -4.90 -2.93
N VAL A 29 7.61 -6.12 -2.63
CA VAL A 29 7.11 -7.07 -3.64
C VAL A 29 5.89 -6.50 -4.35
N ILE A 30 4.91 -5.98 -3.61
CA ILE A 30 3.69 -5.41 -4.21
C ILE A 30 4.02 -4.17 -5.05
N ALA A 31 4.91 -3.30 -4.55
CA ALA A 31 5.35 -2.13 -5.30
C ALA A 31 6.08 -2.50 -6.61
N ASP A 32 6.89 -3.56 -6.59
CA ASP A 32 7.59 -4.06 -7.78
C ASP A 32 6.62 -4.59 -8.83
N LEU A 33 5.64 -5.41 -8.41
CA LEU A 33 4.59 -5.96 -9.27
C LEU A 33 3.74 -4.87 -9.94
N LEU A 34 3.44 -3.79 -9.22
CA LEU A 34 2.66 -2.67 -9.73
C LEU A 34 3.52 -1.61 -10.44
N HIS A 35 4.84 -1.82 -10.50
CA HIS A 35 5.82 -0.87 -11.03
C HIS A 35 5.73 0.52 -10.40
N LEU A 36 5.45 0.56 -9.10
CA LEU A 36 5.27 1.79 -8.33
C LEU A 36 6.58 2.26 -7.71
N VAL A 37 6.78 3.57 -7.78
CA VAL A 37 7.96 4.27 -7.25
C VAL A 37 7.52 5.49 -6.44
N ASP A 38 8.47 6.16 -5.78
CA ASP A 38 8.26 7.43 -5.08
C ASP A 38 7.21 7.36 -3.95
N PHE A 39 7.49 6.54 -2.94
CA PHE A 39 6.70 6.48 -1.70
C PHE A 39 7.10 7.60 -0.71
N PRO A 40 6.19 8.01 0.21
CA PRO A 40 6.48 8.98 1.24
C PRO A 40 7.69 8.58 2.10
N LEU A 41 8.69 9.47 2.16
CA LEU A 41 9.94 9.21 2.89
C LEU A 41 9.73 8.95 4.38
N ALA A 42 8.63 9.46 4.95
CA ALA A 42 8.26 9.25 6.35
C ALA A 42 8.03 7.77 6.69
N LEU A 43 7.64 6.92 5.71
CA LEU A 43 7.46 5.49 5.90
C LEU A 43 8.77 4.69 5.80
N GLY A 44 9.84 5.27 5.26
CA GLY A 44 11.14 4.62 5.19
C GLY A 44 11.20 3.39 4.29
N ILE A 45 10.27 3.26 3.33
CA ILE A 45 10.23 2.17 2.36
C ILE A 45 11.43 2.32 1.41
N ARG A 46 12.42 1.44 1.55
CA ARG A 46 13.65 1.44 0.77
C ARG A 46 14.04 0.00 0.40
N PRO A 47 14.71 -0.22 -0.74
CA PRO A 47 15.28 -1.52 -1.06
C PRO A 47 16.21 -1.99 0.06
N ASN A 48 15.87 -3.13 0.66
CA ASN A 48 16.55 -3.63 1.86
C ASN A 48 17.71 -4.61 1.54
N ILE A 49 17.60 -5.35 0.42
CA ILE A 49 18.56 -6.43 0.09
C ILE A 49 19.42 -6.02 -1.11
N PRO A 50 20.76 -5.83 -0.94
CA PRO A 50 21.65 -5.40 -2.02
C PRO A 50 21.98 -6.50 -3.03
N TYR A 51 21.95 -7.78 -2.62
CA TYR A 51 22.28 -8.91 -3.49
C TYR A 51 21.04 -9.48 -4.18
N GLU A 52 21.05 -9.55 -5.52
CA GLU A 52 19.90 -9.97 -6.32
C GLU A 52 19.48 -11.42 -6.08
N ASP A 53 20.43 -12.34 -5.97
CA ASP A 53 20.13 -13.77 -5.78
C ASP A 53 19.45 -14.04 -4.44
N GLN A 54 19.89 -13.35 -3.38
CA GLN A 54 19.25 -13.44 -2.07
C GLN A 54 17.86 -12.80 -2.06
N ARG A 55 17.70 -11.68 -2.78
CA ARG A 55 16.41 -11.00 -2.92
C ARG A 55 15.38 -11.93 -3.56
N LYS A 56 15.75 -12.66 -4.62
CA LYS A 56 14.85 -13.62 -5.27
C LYS A 56 14.32 -14.68 -4.30
N ILE A 57 15.21 -15.28 -3.50
CA ILE A 57 14.83 -16.32 -2.52
C ILE A 57 13.86 -15.76 -1.47
N VAL A 58 14.15 -14.58 -0.92
CA VAL A 58 13.28 -13.93 0.07
C VAL A 58 11.94 -13.55 -0.54
N TRP A 59 11.95 -12.98 -1.75
CA TRP A 59 10.73 -12.56 -2.44
C TRP A 59 9.86 -13.73 -2.83
N GLU A 60 10.42 -14.87 -3.26
CA GLU A 60 9.64 -16.09 -3.50
C GLU A 60 8.91 -16.57 -2.24
N GLN A 61 9.56 -16.51 -1.08
CA GLN A 61 8.92 -16.85 0.19
C GLN A 61 7.81 -15.84 0.54
N VAL A 62 8.11 -14.54 0.46
CA VAL A 62 7.15 -13.47 0.76
C VAL A 62 5.93 -13.53 -0.17
N THR A 63 6.11 -13.79 -1.46
CA THR A 63 5.02 -13.95 -2.43
C THR A 63 4.09 -15.10 -2.05
N ARG A 64 4.63 -16.23 -1.59
CA ARG A 64 3.81 -17.35 -1.08
C ARG A 64 3.02 -16.95 0.15
N ASP A 65 3.65 -16.27 1.10
CA ASP A 65 3.00 -15.81 2.33
C ASP A 65 1.88 -14.79 2.04
N LEU A 66 2.11 -13.86 1.12
CA LEU A 66 1.11 -12.88 0.67
C LEU A 66 -0.06 -13.55 -0.07
N THR A 67 0.21 -14.59 -0.87
CA THR A 67 -0.82 -15.38 -1.54
C THR A 67 -1.68 -16.16 -0.54
N ALA A 68 -1.06 -16.74 0.49
CA ALA A 68 -1.77 -17.45 1.56
C ALA A 68 -2.68 -16.51 2.38
N GLN A 69 -2.32 -15.23 2.48
CA GLN A 69 -3.13 -14.19 3.15
C GLN A 69 -4.22 -13.61 2.24
N GLY A 70 -4.26 -13.96 0.96
CA GLY A 70 -5.20 -13.40 -0.03
C GLY A 70 -4.85 -11.98 -0.49
N ILE A 71 -3.65 -11.49 -0.15
CA ILE A 71 -3.16 -10.18 -0.60
C ILE A 71 -2.76 -10.23 -2.07
N LEU A 72 -2.16 -11.36 -2.48
CA LEU A 72 -1.97 -11.70 -3.88
C LEU A 72 -3.04 -12.70 -4.31
N THR A 73 -3.52 -12.55 -5.54
CA THR A 73 -4.44 -13.48 -6.19
C THR A 73 -3.72 -14.78 -6.58
N ALA A 74 -4.47 -15.82 -6.95
CA ALA A 74 -3.90 -17.09 -7.43
C ALA A 74 -3.03 -16.93 -8.69
N PHE A 75 -3.16 -15.81 -9.41
CA PHE A 75 -2.36 -15.50 -10.60
C PHE A 75 -1.07 -14.74 -10.27
N GLY A 76 -0.86 -14.37 -9.00
CA GLY A 76 0.31 -13.62 -8.53
C GLY A 76 0.13 -12.10 -8.53
N ASP A 77 -1.00 -11.60 -9.05
CA ASP A 77 -1.31 -10.17 -9.06
C ASP A 77 -1.86 -9.71 -7.71
N PRO A 78 -1.56 -8.48 -7.24
CA PRO A 78 -2.14 -7.94 -6.02
C PRO A 78 -3.67 -7.82 -6.12
N HIS A 79 -4.36 -8.05 -5.00
CA HIS A 79 -5.79 -7.83 -4.90
C HIS A 79 -6.13 -6.39 -5.34
N PRO A 80 -7.18 -6.15 -6.16
CA PRO A 80 -7.48 -4.84 -6.72
C PRO A 80 -7.55 -3.70 -5.70
N GLU A 81 -8.10 -3.98 -4.52
CA GLU A 81 -8.19 -3.00 -3.44
C GLU A 81 -6.84 -2.70 -2.79
N VAL A 82 -6.01 -3.71 -2.58
CA VAL A 82 -4.62 -3.52 -2.10
C VAL A 82 -3.82 -2.75 -3.16
N ALA A 83 -4.01 -3.07 -4.43
CA ALA A 83 -3.38 -2.35 -5.53
C ALA A 83 -3.78 -0.87 -5.53
N ALA A 84 -5.06 -0.56 -5.32
CA ALA A 84 -5.55 0.81 -5.21
C ALA A 84 -4.97 1.54 -3.98
N MET A 85 -4.86 0.86 -2.83
CA MET A 85 -4.23 1.43 -1.62
C MET A 85 -2.75 1.77 -1.86
N VAL A 86 -2.00 0.84 -2.45
CA VAL A 86 -0.57 1.01 -2.74
C VAL A 86 -0.36 2.06 -3.83
N ASP A 87 -1.23 2.11 -4.84
CA ASP A 87 -1.21 3.15 -5.86
C ASP A 87 -1.45 4.54 -5.25
N ALA A 88 -2.39 4.68 -4.32
CA ALA A 88 -2.64 5.93 -3.61
C ALA A 88 -1.44 6.41 -2.78
N LEU A 89 -0.59 5.47 -2.32
CA LEU A 89 0.68 5.78 -1.65
C LEU A 89 1.78 6.19 -2.62
N SER A 90 1.74 5.74 -3.88
CA SER A 90 2.71 6.12 -4.91
C SER A 90 2.33 7.45 -5.55
N ARG A 91 3.24 8.43 -5.48
CA ARG A 91 3.05 9.79 -6.03
C ARG A 91 1.69 10.42 -5.66
N PRO A 92 1.39 10.55 -4.36
CA PRO A 92 0.15 11.16 -3.89
C PRO A 92 0.09 12.66 -4.25
N ASP A 93 -1.12 13.16 -4.54
CA ASP A 93 -1.34 14.59 -4.79
C ASP A 93 -1.12 15.43 -3.53
N ARG A 94 -1.46 14.87 -2.37
CA ARG A 94 -1.32 15.49 -1.05
C ARG A 94 -0.94 14.44 -0.02
N THR A 95 -0.02 14.80 0.87
CA THR A 95 0.41 13.96 1.99
C THR A 95 0.31 14.73 3.31
N LEU A 96 -0.06 14.01 4.37
CA LEU A 96 0.16 14.44 5.75
C LEU A 96 1.17 13.48 6.36
N ASP A 97 2.40 13.94 6.53
CA ASP A 97 3.46 13.17 7.16
C ASP A 97 3.41 13.37 8.67
N CYS A 98 3.01 12.33 9.40
CA CYS A 98 2.79 12.41 10.83
C CYS A 98 3.84 11.62 11.61
N ARG A 99 4.27 12.20 12.73
CA ARG A 99 5.18 11.57 13.70
C ARG A 99 4.52 11.61 15.06
N TRP A 100 4.20 10.44 15.60
CA TRP A 100 3.56 10.31 16.89
C TRP A 100 4.53 9.71 17.91
N TRP A 101 4.91 10.53 18.88
CA TRP A 101 5.69 10.10 20.02
C TRP A 101 4.78 9.54 21.10
N ARG A 102 4.90 8.24 21.37
CA ARG A 102 4.10 7.57 22.40
C ARG A 102 4.90 7.43 23.68
N ARG A 103 4.59 8.27 24.67
CA ARG A 103 5.18 8.22 26.02
C ARG A 103 4.70 7.00 26.81
N ASP A 104 3.49 6.54 26.52
CA ASP A 104 2.78 5.42 27.12
C ASP A 104 3.40 4.04 26.82
N VAL A 105 4.11 3.89 25.70
CA VAL A 105 4.80 2.63 25.30
C VAL A 105 6.32 2.79 25.24
N GLY A 106 6.89 3.48 26.23
CA GLY A 106 8.34 3.52 26.42
C GLY A 106 9.11 4.43 25.46
N GLY A 107 8.46 5.45 24.88
CA GLY A 107 9.13 6.43 24.03
C GLY A 107 9.45 5.90 22.64
N LYS A 108 8.51 5.19 22.01
CA LYS A 108 8.63 4.79 20.61
C LYS A 108 8.00 5.85 19.70
N MET A 109 8.71 6.23 18.64
CA MET A 109 8.19 7.09 17.60
C MET A 109 7.50 6.25 16.52
N VAL A 110 6.19 6.42 16.36
CA VAL A 110 5.42 5.85 15.26
C VAL A 110 5.35 6.88 14.14
N ARG A 111 5.58 6.45 12.91
CA ARG A 111 5.40 7.27 11.71
C ARG A 111 4.23 6.72 10.93
N PHE A 112 3.37 7.62 10.44
CA PHE A 112 2.26 7.26 9.57
C PHE A 112 2.03 8.40 8.60
N VAL A 113 1.41 8.09 7.47
CA VAL A 113 1.13 9.06 6.41
C VAL A 113 -0.32 8.92 6.01
N VAL A 114 -0.98 10.06 5.79
CA VAL A 114 -2.29 10.11 5.13
C VAL A 114 -2.08 10.65 3.73
N CYS A 115 -2.37 9.82 2.73
CA CYS A 115 -2.22 10.16 1.32
C CYS A 115 -3.59 10.44 0.70
N ARG A 116 -3.65 11.41 -0.19
CA ARG A 116 -4.77 11.61 -1.11
C ARG A 116 -4.25 11.61 -2.53
N LYS A 117 -4.83 10.75 -3.36
CA LYS A 117 -4.60 10.69 -4.81
C LYS A 117 -5.95 10.75 -5.50
N ARG A 118 -6.10 11.63 -6.49
CA ARG A 118 -7.31 11.67 -7.31
C ARG A 118 -7.33 10.46 -8.24
N PRO A 119 -8.51 9.84 -8.46
CA PRO A 119 -8.66 8.89 -9.54
C PRO A 119 -8.31 9.58 -10.86
N ARG A 120 -7.63 8.85 -11.75
CA ARG A 120 -7.31 9.30 -13.10
C ARG A 120 -8.52 9.25 -13.99
#